data_AF-A0A963XHH9-F1
#
_entry.id   AF-A0A963XHH9-F1
#
_cell.length_a   1.000
_cell.length_b   1.000
_cell.length_c   1.000
_cell.angle_alpha   90.00
_cell.angle_beta   90.00
_cell.angle_gamma   90.00
#
_symmetry.space_group_name_H-M   'P 1'
#
loop_
_entity.id
_entity.type
_entity.pdbx_description
1 polymer ?
#
loop_
_entity_poly.entity_id
_entity_poly.type
_entity_poly.pdbx_seq_one_letter_code
_entity_poly.pdbx_strand_id
1 'polypeptide(L)'
;MQTRSIREIAAEIKSDWGDRIDNAAIPYVSAMERIEDIRDAYGHDSASEVVVRFLSVANTWRGETARRVKAELKAMLTLATAAQR
;
A
#
# COMPACT_ATOMS: atom_id res chain seq x y z
N MET A 1 -5.03 -14.94 11.26
CA MET A 1 -4.79 -13.48 11.35
C MET A 1 -5.72 -12.84 10.34
N GLN A 2 -6.64 -11.97 10.75
CA GLN A 2 -7.44 -11.21 9.79
C GLN A 2 -6.51 -10.20 9.14
N THR A 3 -6.19 -10.43 7.87
CA THR A 3 -5.43 -9.47 7.06
C THR A 3 -6.39 -8.36 6.71
N ARG A 4 -6.16 -7.15 7.24
CA ARG A 4 -6.94 -5.98 6.84
C ARG A 4 -6.71 -5.67 5.36
N SER A 5 -7.70 -5.07 4.72
CA SER A 5 -7.66 -4.82 3.29
C SER A 5 -6.69 -3.68 2.93
N ILE A 6 -6.26 -3.62 1.66
CA ILE A 6 -5.36 -2.54 1.19
C ILE A 6 -6.05 -1.18 1.33
N ARG A 7 -7.36 -1.12 1.17
CA ARG A 7 -8.18 0.07 1.42
C ARG A 7 -8.11 0.54 2.87
N GLU A 8 -8.15 -0.36 3.85
CA GLU A 8 -7.99 0.00 5.26
C GLU A 8 -6.58 0.55 5.54
N ILE A 9 -5.56 -0.02 4.90
CA ILE A 9 -4.19 0.50 4.97
C ILE A 9 -4.12 1.91 4.35
N ALA A 10 -4.78 2.15 3.22
CA ALA A 10 -4.80 3.45 2.56
C ALA A 10 -5.42 4.54 3.44
N ALA A 11 -6.52 4.22 4.13
CA ALA A 11 -7.16 5.13 5.07
C ALA A 11 -6.22 5.50 6.23
N GLU A 12 -5.47 4.54 6.76
CA GLU A 12 -4.49 4.81 7.80
C GLU A 12 -3.32 5.67 7.29
N ILE A 13 -2.80 5.40 6.09
CA ILE A 13 -1.75 6.22 5.46
C ILE A 13 -2.21 7.68 5.39
N LYS A 14 -3.43 7.93 4.92
CA LYS A 14 -3.99 9.29 4.85
C LYS A 14 -4.15 9.93 6.23
N SER A 15 -4.61 9.17 7.22
CA SER A 15 -4.81 9.69 8.58
C SER A 15 -3.49 10.05 9.28
N ASP A 16 -2.43 9.25 9.10
CA ASP A 16 -1.14 9.44 9.77
C ASP A 16 -0.23 10.42 9.01
N TRP A 17 -0.13 10.26 7.69
CA TRP A 17 0.73 11.12 6.87
C TRP A 17 0.07 12.49 6.62
N GLY A 18 -1.27 12.52 6.52
CA GLY A 18 -2.06 13.74 6.35
C GLY A 18 -1.64 14.57 5.15
N ASP A 19 -1.66 15.90 5.31
CA ASP A 19 -1.29 16.86 4.27
C ASP A 19 0.20 16.80 3.85
N ARG A 20 1.03 16.03 4.57
CA ARG A 20 2.46 15.86 4.26
C ARG A 20 2.76 14.74 3.26
N ILE A 21 1.77 13.92 2.93
CA ILE A 21 1.34 13.82 1.54
C ILE A 21 2.38 14.03 0.43
N ASP A 22 3.34 13.14 0.14
CA ASP A 22 4.18 13.35 -1.05
C ASP A 22 3.31 13.34 -2.33
N ASN A 23 3.43 14.37 -3.17
CA ASN A 23 2.68 14.50 -4.41
C ASN A 23 2.83 13.27 -5.32
N ALA A 24 4.00 12.63 -5.31
CA ALA A 24 4.24 11.40 -6.07
C ALA A 24 3.52 10.18 -5.47
N ALA A 25 3.19 10.21 -4.17
CA ALA A 25 2.49 9.13 -3.46
C ALA A 25 0.96 9.22 -3.57
N ILE A 26 0.41 10.42 -3.75
CA ILE A 26 -1.05 10.67 -3.87
C ILE A 26 -1.76 9.71 -4.85
N PRO A 27 -1.31 9.52 -6.11
CA PRO A 27 -2.03 8.67 -7.06
C PRO A 27 -2.06 7.20 -6.59
N TYR A 28 -0.98 6.71 -5.98
CA TYR A 28 -0.92 5.33 -5.50
C TYR A 28 -1.75 5.13 -4.23
N VAL A 29 -1.76 6.08 -3.30
CA VAL A 29 -2.63 6.00 -2.12
C VAL A 29 -4.10 6.05 -2.54
N SER A 30 -4.45 6.88 -3.51
CA SER A 30 -5.82 6.95 -4.05
C SER A 30 -6.23 5.67 -4.78
N ALA A 31 -5.30 5.01 -5.47
CA ALA A 31 -5.54 3.70 -6.06
C ALA A 31 -5.73 2.62 -4.98
N MET A 32 -4.90 2.63 -3.93
CA MET A 32 -5.00 1.70 -2.80
C MET A 32 -6.36 1.79 -2.07
N GLU A 33 -7.03 2.94 -2.06
CA GLU A 33 -8.39 3.06 -1.51
C GLU A 33 -9.46 2.29 -2.27
N ARG A 34 -9.15 1.83 -3.49
CA ARG A 34 -10.07 1.09 -4.37
C ARG A 34 -9.72 -0.40 -4.49
N ILE A 35 -8.74 -0.85 -3.73
CA ILE A 35 -8.20 -2.21 -3.78
C ILE A 35 -8.49 -2.89 -2.44
N GLU A 36 -9.03 -4.11 -2.47
CA GLU A 36 -9.28 -4.87 -1.24
C GLU A 36 -8.16 -5.90 -1.01
N ASP A 37 -7.78 -6.69 -2.02
CA ASP A 37 -6.74 -7.73 -1.94
C ASP A 37 -5.51 -7.41 -2.80
N ILE A 38 -4.34 -7.86 -2.37
CA ILE A 38 -3.05 -7.68 -3.08
C ILE A 38 -3.01 -8.38 -4.44
N ARG A 39 -3.93 -9.32 -4.69
CA ARG A 39 -4.07 -10.05 -5.96
C ARG A 39 -5.10 -9.42 -6.89
N ASP A 40 -5.79 -8.36 -6.48
CA ASP A 40 -6.77 -7.69 -7.32
C ASP A 40 -6.11 -7.02 -8.53
N ALA A 41 -6.90 -6.86 -9.60
CA ALA A 41 -6.55 -6.03 -10.74
C ALA A 41 -7.04 -4.60 -10.51
N TYR A 42 -6.23 -3.62 -10.92
CA TYR A 42 -6.56 -2.20 -10.89
C TYR A 42 -6.41 -1.60 -12.29
N GLY A 43 -7.46 -1.70 -13.11
CA GLY A 43 -7.43 -1.26 -14.50
C GLY A 43 -6.48 -2.11 -15.34
N HIS A 44 -5.39 -1.50 -15.83
CA HIS A 44 -4.33 -2.20 -16.56
C HIS A 44 -3.16 -2.64 -15.66
N ASP A 45 -3.14 -2.19 -14.42
CA ASP A 45 -2.11 -2.52 -13.44
C ASP A 45 -2.63 -3.60 -12.47
N SER A 46 -1.72 -4.27 -11.78
CA SER A 46 -2.04 -5.12 -10.63
C SER A 46 -1.97 -4.36 -9.31
N ALA A 47 -2.71 -4.80 -8.30
CA ALA A 47 -2.64 -4.23 -6.95
C ALA A 47 -1.21 -4.31 -6.37
N SER A 48 -0.48 -5.38 -6.67
CA SER A 48 0.91 -5.54 -6.27
C SER A 48 1.83 -4.46 -6.88
N GLU A 49 1.66 -4.13 -8.16
CA GLU A 49 2.39 -3.03 -8.82
C GLU A 49 2.09 -1.68 -8.17
N VAL A 50 0.81 -1.39 -7.89
CA VAL A 50 0.40 -0.17 -7.18
C VAL A 50 1.12 -0.04 -5.84
N VAL A 51 1.13 -1.13 -5.05
CA VAL A 51 1.80 -1.15 -3.73
C VAL A 51 3.30 -1.01 -3.85
N VAL A 52 3.95 -1.67 -4.83
CA VAL A 52 5.39 -1.53 -5.08
C VAL A 52 5.75 -0.09 -5.43
N ARG A 53 4.94 0.56 -6.27
CA ARG A 53 5.16 1.96 -6.66
C ARG A 53 4.98 2.90 -5.47
N PHE A 54 3.93 2.72 -4.67
CA PHE A 54 3.74 3.46 -3.42
C PHE A 54 4.97 3.35 -2.50
N LEU A 55 5.45 2.13 -2.24
CA LEU A 55 6.61 1.90 -1.36
C LEU A 55 7.88 2.59 -1.87
N SER A 56 8.01 2.74 -3.19
CA SER A 56 9.17 3.39 -3.83
C SER A 56 9.17 4.92 -3.65
N VAL A 57 7.99 5.54 -3.55
CA VAL A 57 7.84 7.00 -3.39
C VAL A 57 7.58 7.42 -1.94
N ALA A 58 7.19 6.51 -1.06
CA ALA A 58 6.88 6.79 0.34
C ALA A 58 8.11 7.03 1.24
N ASN A 59 9.28 7.38 0.70
CA ASN A 59 10.54 7.50 1.47
C ASN A 59 10.51 8.63 2.51
N THR A 60 9.71 9.68 2.26
CA THR A 60 9.55 10.84 3.13
C THR A 60 8.60 10.57 4.30
N TRP A 61 7.70 9.57 4.18
CA TRP A 61 6.85 9.11 5.27
C TRP A 61 7.65 8.31 6.30
N ARG A 62 7.75 8.83 7.53
CA ARG A 62 8.56 8.27 8.62
C ARG A 62 7.77 8.29 9.92
N GLY A 63 8.13 7.37 10.82
CA GLY A 63 7.43 7.18 12.10
C GLY A 63 7.18 5.70 12.37
N GLU A 64 6.61 5.41 13.54
CA GLU A 64 6.25 4.05 13.92
C GLU A 64 5.15 3.49 13.00
N THR A 65 4.09 4.27 12.76
CA THR A 65 3.02 3.93 11.81
C THR A 65 3.57 3.64 10.43
N ALA A 66 4.39 4.55 9.87
CA ALA A 66 5.01 4.37 8.57
C ALA A 66 5.83 3.08 8.47
N ARG A 67 6.62 2.76 9.51
CA ARG A 67 7.43 1.53 9.54
C ARG A 67 6.55 0.29 9.56
N ARG A 68 5.52 0.26 10.40
CA ARG A 68 4.60 -0.88 10.52
C ARG A 68 3.82 -1.11 9.23
N VAL A 69 3.22 -0.06 8.67
CA VAL A 69 2.43 -0.15 7.43
C VAL A 69 3.29 -0.59 6.24
N LYS A 70 4.49 -0.04 6.09
CA LYS A 70 5.41 -0.48 5.02
C LYS A 70 5.81 -1.94 5.17
N ALA A 71 6.01 -2.42 6.40
CA ALA A 71 6.33 -3.82 6.66
C ALA A 71 5.14 -4.74 6.33
N GLU A 72 3.92 -4.33 6.69
CA GLU A 72 2.68 -5.03 6.38
C GLU A 72 2.48 -5.17 4.86
N LEU A 73 2.61 -4.08 4.09
CA LEU A 73 2.51 -4.09 2.64
C LEU A 73 3.59 -4.99 1.99
N LYS A 74 4.83 -4.97 2.50
CA LYS A 74 5.90 -5.86 2.02
C LYS A 74 5.60 -7.34 2.30
N ALA A 75 4.99 -7.65 3.44
CA ALA A 75 4.57 -8.99 3.77
C ALA A 75 3.47 -9.48 2.81
N MET A 76 2.49 -8.63 2.50
CA MET A 76 1.45 -8.93 1.50
C MET A 76 2.05 -9.26 0.13
N LEU A 77 3.02 -8.47 -0.35
CA LEU A 77 3.72 -8.72 -1.62
C LEU A 77 4.47 -10.06 -1.63
N THR A 78 5.13 -10.38 -0.51
CA THR A 78 5.86 -11.65 -0.36
C THR A 78 4.91 -12.84 -0.38
N LEU A 79 3.79 -12.76 0.33
CA LEU A 79 2.77 -13.80 0.36
C LEU A 79 2.09 -14.00 -1.00
N ALA A 80 1.83 -12.92 -1.74
CA ALA A 80 1.27 -13.00 -3.09
C ALA A 80 2.23 -13.74 -4.04
N THR A 81 3.52 -13.42 -3.99
CA THR A 81 4.54 -14.04 -4.84
C THR A 81 4.79 -15.50 -4.47
N ALA A 82 4.75 -15.84 -3.18
CA ALA A 82 4.92 -17.22 -2.71
C ALA A 82 3.74 -18.12 -3.10
N ALA A 83 2.52 -17.58 -3.20
CA ALA A 83 1.34 -18.32 -3.64
C ALA A 83 1.30 -18.59 -5.16
N GLN A 84 2.20 -17.98 -5.94
CA GLN A 84 2.33 -18.19 -7.39
C GLN A 84 3.41 -19.23 -7.74
N ARG A 85 4.02 -19.88 -6.75
CA ARG A 85 4.99 -20.99 -6.90
C ARG A 85 4.37 -22.30 -6.47
#